data_AF-A0A5E4BA66-F1
#
_entry.id   AF-A0A5E4BA66-F1
#
_cell.length_a   1.000
_cell.length_b   1.000
_cell.length_c   1.000
_cell.angle_alpha   90.00
_cell.angle_beta   90.00
_cell.angle_gamma   90.00
#
_symmetry.space_group_name_H-M   'P 1'
#
loop_
_entity.id
_entity.type
_entity.pdbx_description
1 polymer ?
#
loop_
_entity_poly.entity_id
_entity_poly.type
_entity_poly.pdbx_seq_one_letter_code
_entity_poly.pdbx_strand_id
1 'polypeptide(L)'
;MDRNEAEALLEGKPEGTFLLRDSAQEDYLFSVSFHGYNRSLHARIEQWNHNFSFDAHDPCVFHSSTVTGLLEHYKDPSSCMFFEPLLTISLNRTFPFSLQCICRAVICRCTTYDGIDGLPLPSMLQDILKEYHY
;
A
#
# COMPACT_ATOMS: atom_id res chain seq x y z
N MET A 1 -0.79 -3.09 -11.01
CA MET A 1 -1.74 -4.18 -10.78
C MET A 1 -3.09 -3.55 -10.53
N ASP A 2 -4.08 -3.87 -11.35
CA ASP A 2 -5.43 -3.34 -11.18
C ASP A 2 -6.29 -4.20 -10.24
N ARG A 3 -7.56 -3.82 -10.08
CA ARG A 3 -8.50 -4.54 -9.23
C ARG A 3 -8.76 -5.97 -9.74
N ASN A 4 -8.96 -6.15 -11.04
CA ASN A 4 -9.35 -7.43 -11.62
C ASN A 4 -8.20 -8.45 -11.55
N GLU A 5 -6.98 -8.00 -11.80
CA GLU A 5 -5.77 -8.81 -11.62
C GLU A 5 -5.61 -9.27 -10.16
N ALA A 6 -5.88 -8.38 -9.19
CA ALA A 6 -5.83 -8.73 -7.78
C ALA A 6 -6.92 -9.75 -7.39
N GLU A 7 -8.15 -9.60 -7.91
CA GLU A 7 -9.24 -10.55 -7.67
C GLU A 7 -8.90 -11.94 -8.22
N ALA A 8 -8.33 -12.02 -9.43
CA ALA A 8 -7.90 -13.28 -10.04
C ALA A 8 -6.80 -13.99 -9.22
N LEU A 9 -5.87 -13.23 -8.62
CA LEU A 9 -4.81 -13.78 -7.76
C LEU A 9 -5.34 -14.30 -6.41
N LEU A 10 -6.44 -13.72 -5.93
CA LEU A 10 -7.07 -14.05 -4.65
C LEU A 10 -8.16 -15.13 -4.77
N GLU A 11 -8.57 -15.47 -5.99
CA GLU A 11 -9.58 -16.50 -6.22
C GLU A 11 -9.17 -17.85 -5.61
N GLY A 12 -10.07 -18.43 -4.82
CA GLY A 12 -9.86 -19.71 -4.14
C GLY A 12 -8.78 -19.70 -3.04
N LYS A 13 -8.27 -18.52 -2.66
CA LYS A 13 -7.32 -18.40 -1.54
C LYS A 13 -8.03 -18.47 -0.19
N PRO A 14 -7.34 -18.90 0.88
CA PRO A 14 -7.93 -18.89 2.22
C PRO A 14 -8.27 -17.46 2.67
N GLU A 15 -9.26 -17.35 3.56
CA GLU A 15 -9.59 -16.10 4.24
C GLU A 15 -8.37 -15.48 4.92
N GLY A 16 -8.25 -14.17 4.81
CA GLY A 16 -7.13 -13.38 5.29
C GLY A 16 -5.92 -13.34 4.34
N THR A 17 -5.99 -13.99 3.17
CA THR A 17 -4.99 -13.81 2.12
C THR A 17 -5.07 -12.41 1.55
N PHE A 18 -3.95 -11.69 1.47
CA PHE A 18 -3.93 -10.30 1.01
C PHE A 18 -2.70 -9.96 0.15
N LEU A 19 -2.81 -8.86 -0.59
CA LEU A 19 -1.72 -8.21 -1.30
C LEU A 19 -1.83 -6.69 -1.19
N LEU A 20 -0.68 -6.02 -1.12
CA LEU A 20 -0.55 -4.57 -1.25
C LEU A 20 -0.24 -4.24 -2.71
N ARG A 21 -0.95 -3.26 -3.26
CA ARG A 21 -0.74 -2.78 -4.63
C ARG A 21 -0.94 -1.28 -4.72
N ASP A 22 -0.48 -0.68 -5.80
CA ASP A 22 -0.80 0.70 -6.14
C ASP A 22 -2.32 0.82 -6.35
N SER A 23 -2.90 1.95 -5.93
CA SER A 23 -4.30 2.24 -6.20
C SER A 23 -4.48 2.55 -7.68
N ALA A 24 -5.66 2.23 -8.22
CA ALA A 24 -6.07 2.71 -9.55
C ALA A 24 -6.73 4.10 -9.49
N GLN A 25 -6.91 4.66 -8.29
CA GLN A 25 -7.43 6.02 -8.10
C GLN A 25 -6.30 7.00 -7.85
N GLU A 26 -6.37 8.16 -8.49
CA GLU A 26 -5.32 9.19 -8.46
C GLU A 26 -5.08 9.75 -7.05
N ASP A 27 -6.11 9.84 -6.21
CA ASP A 27 -6.02 10.42 -4.86
C ASP A 27 -5.38 9.49 -3.80
N TYR A 28 -5.04 8.25 -4.17
CA TYR A 28 -4.53 7.25 -3.24
C TYR A 28 -3.30 6.56 -3.80
N LEU A 29 -2.20 6.49 -3.03
CA LEU A 29 -1.03 5.75 -3.48
C LEU A 29 -1.25 4.24 -3.48
N PHE A 30 -1.86 3.72 -2.41
CA PHE A 30 -1.93 2.27 -2.17
C PHE A 30 -3.35 1.77 -1.90
N SER A 31 -3.56 0.50 -2.23
CA SER A 31 -4.73 -0.27 -1.84
C SER A 31 -4.30 -1.67 -1.39
N VAL A 32 -5.00 -2.19 -0.39
CA VAL A 32 -4.92 -3.60 -0.01
C VAL A 32 -6.07 -4.33 -0.67
N SER A 33 -5.78 -5.47 -1.30
CA SER A 33 -6.81 -6.41 -1.76
C SER A 33 -6.69 -7.68 -0.93
N PHE A 34 -7.80 -8.18 -0.41
CA PHE A 34 -7.79 -9.31 0.51
C PHE A 34 -9.00 -10.21 0.30
N HIS A 35 -8.86 -11.49 0.63
CA HIS A 35 -9.93 -12.48 0.58
C HIS A 35 -10.61 -12.56 1.95
N GLY A 36 -11.92 -12.29 2.00
CA GLY A 36 -12.72 -12.35 3.22
C GLY A 36 -14.19 -12.58 2.90
N TYR A 37 -14.92 -13.31 3.76
CA TYR A 37 -16.34 -13.62 3.53
C TYR A 37 -16.61 -14.31 2.17
N ASN A 38 -15.73 -15.25 1.77
CA ASN A 38 -15.78 -15.95 0.47
C ASN A 38 -15.81 -15.03 -0.77
N ARG A 39 -15.21 -13.85 -0.67
CA ARG A 39 -15.06 -12.91 -1.80
C ARG A 39 -13.78 -12.10 -1.67
N SER A 40 -13.39 -11.47 -2.77
CA SER A 40 -12.33 -10.47 -2.79
C SER A 40 -12.86 -9.11 -2.34
N LEU A 41 -12.14 -8.46 -1.44
CA LEU A 41 -12.42 -7.15 -0.88
C LEU A 41 -11.22 -6.23 -1.10
N HIS A 42 -11.47 -4.92 -1.05
CA HIS A 42 -10.44 -3.91 -1.26
C HIS A 42 -10.60 -2.76 -0.28
N ALA A 43 -9.49 -2.32 0.29
CA ALA A 43 -9.43 -1.15 1.15
C ALA A 43 -8.33 -0.20 0.63
N ARG A 44 -8.66 1.08 0.50
CA ARG A 44 -7.69 2.11 0.12
C ARG A 44 -6.96 2.57 1.38
N ILE A 45 -5.67 2.82 1.26
CA ILE A 45 -4.90 3.38 2.36
C ILE A 45 -4.98 4.90 2.23
N GLU A 46 -5.65 5.51 3.19
CA GLU A 46 -5.78 6.96 3.30
C GLU A 46 -4.61 7.53 4.10
N GLN A 47 -4.31 8.81 3.90
CA GLN A 47 -3.30 9.53 4.66
C GLN A 47 -3.90 10.78 5.29
N TRP A 48 -3.59 11.00 6.56
CA TRP A 48 -3.90 12.24 7.26
C TRP A 48 -2.94 12.46 8.43
N ASN A 49 -2.49 13.71 8.59
CA ASN A 49 -1.55 14.11 9.65
C ASN A 49 -0.31 13.19 9.77
N HIS A 50 0.29 12.84 8.62
CA HIS A 50 1.43 11.93 8.50
C HIS A 50 1.19 10.49 9.01
N ASN A 51 -0.07 10.09 9.14
CA ASN A 51 -0.48 8.73 9.47
C ASN A 51 -1.28 8.10 8.32
N PHE A 52 -1.28 6.77 8.29
CA PHE A 52 -1.98 5.93 7.33
C PHE A 52 -3.06 5.11 8.04
N SER A 53 -4.25 5.04 7.46
CA SER A 53 -5.37 4.24 7.95
C SER A 53 -6.28 3.79 6.81
N PHE A 54 -7.31 2.99 7.11
CA PHE A 54 -8.36 2.64 6.14
C PHE A 54 -9.57 3.59 6.18
N ASP A 55 -9.59 4.50 7.16
CA ASP A 55 -10.48 5.65 7.25
C ASP A 55 -9.69 6.75 7.99
N ALA A 56 -9.29 7.81 7.28
CA ALA A 56 -8.46 8.86 7.85
C ALA A 56 -9.25 9.89 8.67
N HIS A 57 -10.57 9.89 8.53
CA HIS A 57 -11.45 10.89 9.14
C HIS A 57 -12.11 10.37 10.43
N ASP A 58 -12.14 9.06 10.64
CA ASP A 58 -12.59 8.44 11.89
C ASP A 58 -11.43 8.27 12.88
N PRO A 59 -11.37 9.05 13.99
CA PRO A 59 -10.31 8.93 14.99
C PRO A 59 -10.34 7.63 15.79
N CYS A 60 -11.43 6.85 15.71
CA CYS A 60 -11.53 5.53 16.35
C CYS A 60 -10.86 4.44 15.52
N VAL A 61 -10.62 4.66 14.23
CA VAL A 61 -9.96 3.70 13.35
C VAL A 61 -8.46 3.74 13.57
N PHE A 62 -7.85 2.55 13.61
CA PHE A 62 -6.41 2.45 13.83
C PHE A 62 -5.62 3.16 12.72
N HIS A 63 -4.62 3.93 13.12
CA HIS A 63 -3.70 4.61 12.21
C HIS A 63 -2.25 4.36 12.60
N SER A 64 -1.35 4.43 11.62
CA SER A 64 0.09 4.22 11.83
C SER A 64 0.91 5.21 11.03
N SER A 65 2.10 5.60 11.52
CA SER A 65 3.04 6.44 10.77
C SER A 65 3.67 5.73 9.57
N THR A 66 3.46 4.41 9.41
CA THR A 66 3.96 3.63 8.27
C THR A 66 2.88 2.71 7.72
N VAL A 67 2.86 2.53 6.40
CA VAL A 67 2.00 1.53 5.75
C VAL A 67 2.27 0.12 6.31
N THR A 68 3.52 -0.24 6.55
CA THR A 68 3.88 -1.54 7.13
C THR A 68 3.31 -1.73 8.53
N GLY A 69 3.30 -0.67 9.36
CA GLY A 69 2.72 -0.71 10.69
C GLY A 69 1.19 -0.85 10.65
N LEU A 70 0.54 -0.20 9.69
CA LEU A 70 -0.90 -0.39 9.43
C LEU A 70 -1.20 -1.86 9.08
N LEU A 71 -0.45 -2.46 8.16
CA LEU A 71 -0.66 -3.85 7.76
C LEU A 71 -0.41 -4.84 8.91
N GLU A 72 0.62 -4.61 9.74
CA GLU A 72 0.94 -5.49 10.86
C GLU A 72 -0.15 -5.47 11.95
N HIS A 73 -0.83 -4.33 12.16
CA HIS A 73 -1.97 -4.25 13.09
C HIS A 73 -3.11 -5.19 12.67
N TYR A 74 -3.48 -5.16 11.39
CA TYR A 74 -4.59 -5.95 10.82
C TYR A 74 -4.25 -7.43 10.56
N LYS A 75 -3.09 -7.89 11.02
CA LYS A 75 -2.64 -9.28 10.86
C LYS A 75 -3.17 -10.21 11.95
N ASP A 76 -3.51 -9.68 13.12
CA ASP A 76 -4.03 -10.46 14.25
C ASP A 76 -5.58 -10.50 14.21
N PRO A 77 -6.19 -11.68 13.99
CA PRO A 77 -7.64 -11.81 13.99
C PRO A 77 -8.30 -11.41 15.32
N SER A 78 -7.58 -11.48 16.44
CA SER A 78 -8.11 -11.09 17.75
C SER A 78 -8.23 -9.59 17.93
N SER A 79 -7.53 -8.81 17.09
CA SER A 79 -7.55 -7.35 17.08
C SER A 79 -8.43 -6.76 15.97
N CYS A 80 -9.02 -7.60 15.10
CA CYS A 80 -9.82 -7.16 13.97
C CYS A 80 -11.32 -7.38 14.23
N MET A 81 -12.11 -6.33 13.99
CA MET A 81 -13.57 -6.43 13.90
C MET A 81 -14.00 -7.05 12.57
N PHE A 82 -15.24 -7.55 12.51
CA PHE A 82 -15.78 -8.19 11.30
C PHE A 82 -15.85 -7.26 10.07
N PHE A 83 -15.89 -5.95 10.26
CA PHE A 83 -15.91 -4.99 9.16
C PHE A 83 -14.50 -4.52 8.76
N GLU A 84 -13.48 -4.93 9.51
CA GLU A 84 -12.11 -4.52 9.27
C GLU A 84 -11.36 -5.51 8.36
N PRO A 85 -10.31 -5.05 7.67
CA PRO A 85 -9.49 -5.94 6.85
C PRO A 85 -8.78 -6.97 7.72
N LEU A 86 -8.90 -8.25 7.36
CA LEU A 86 -8.11 -9.33 7.96
C LEU A 86 -6.93 -9.66 7.03
N LEU A 87 -5.70 -9.36 7.47
CA LEU A 87 -4.49 -9.38 6.64
C LEU A 87 -3.45 -10.39 7.17
N THR A 88 -3.86 -11.66 7.28
CA THR A 88 -3.08 -12.70 7.97
C THR A 88 -2.05 -13.38 7.06
N ILE A 89 -2.34 -13.54 5.78
CA ILE A 89 -1.53 -14.33 4.84
C ILE A 89 -1.09 -13.45 3.66
N SER A 90 0.17 -13.02 3.65
CA SER A 90 0.70 -12.23 2.54
C SER A 90 0.86 -13.08 1.27
N LEU A 91 0.29 -12.62 0.15
CA LEU A 91 0.51 -13.19 -1.16
C LEU A 91 1.80 -12.63 -1.76
N ASN A 92 2.83 -13.46 -1.80
CA ASN A 92 4.16 -13.06 -2.25
C ASN A 92 4.22 -12.84 -3.77
N ARG A 93 4.80 -11.70 -4.18
CA ARG A 93 5.09 -11.40 -5.58
C ARG A 93 6.07 -12.41 -6.17
N THR A 94 5.82 -12.87 -7.39
CA THR A 94 6.59 -13.92 -8.08
C THR A 94 7.58 -13.38 -9.13
N PHE A 95 7.72 -12.07 -9.26
CA PHE A 95 8.59 -11.40 -10.21
C PHE A 95 9.38 -10.25 -9.57
N PRO A 96 10.58 -9.92 -10.08
CA PRO A 96 11.34 -8.78 -9.58
C PRO A 96 10.77 -7.46 -10.10
N PHE A 97 11.02 -6.36 -9.38
CA PHE A 97 10.81 -5.02 -9.91
C PHE A 97 11.90 -4.64 -10.91
N SER A 98 11.63 -3.62 -11.73
CA SER A 98 12.64 -3.04 -12.60
C SER A 98 13.79 -2.44 -11.77
N LEU A 99 14.99 -2.39 -12.37
CA LEU A 99 16.14 -1.74 -11.74
C LEU A 99 15.84 -0.28 -11.39
N GLN A 100 15.11 0.43 -12.25
CA GLN A 100 14.71 1.81 -12.03
C GLN A 100 13.84 1.98 -10.77
N CYS A 101 12.84 1.11 -10.57
CA CYS A 101 12.01 1.14 -9.36
C CYS A 101 12.83 0.85 -8.09
N ILE A 102 13.78 -0.09 -8.17
CA ILE A 102 14.68 -0.42 -7.06
C ILE A 102 15.59 0.78 -6.73
N CYS A 103 16.19 1.41 -7.74
CA CYS A 103 17.01 2.61 -7.58
C CYS A 103 16.20 3.77 -6.97
N ARG A 104 14.98 4.01 -7.46
CA ARG A 104 14.07 5.02 -6.89
C ARG A 104 13.86 4.80 -5.40
N ALA A 105 13.50 3.58 -4.99
CA ALA A 105 13.26 3.27 -3.58
C ALA A 105 14.48 3.55 -2.69
N VAL A 106 15.69 3.26 -3.18
CA VAL A 106 16.93 3.54 -2.46
C VAL A 106 17.23 5.04 -2.40
N ILE A 107 17.08 5.75 -3.51
CA ILE A 107 17.32 7.20 -3.58
C ILE A 107 16.35 7.96 -2.68
N CYS A 108 15.04 7.68 -2.78
CA CYS A 108 14.01 8.35 -1.99
C CYS A 108 14.14 8.07 -0.48
N ARG A 109 14.77 6.96 -0.08
CA ARG A 109 15.10 6.70 1.34
C ARG A 109 16.21 7.62 1.88
N CYS A 110 17.01 8.21 1.00
CA CYS A 110 18.18 9.03 1.36
C CYS A 110 17.97 10.53 1.13
N THR A 111 16.77 10.95 0.70
CA THR A 111 16.44 12.35 0.44
C THR A 111 14.99 12.64 0.86
N THR A 112 14.58 13.89 0.77
CA THR A 112 13.18 14.33 0.95
C THR A 112 12.58 14.74 -0.39
N TYR A 113 11.27 15.02 -0.42
CA TYR A 113 10.60 15.50 -1.63
C TYR A 113 11.29 16.74 -2.23
N ASP A 114 11.55 17.75 -1.40
CA ASP A 114 12.26 18.97 -1.82
C ASP A 114 13.74 18.68 -2.14
N GLY A 115 14.35 17.71 -1.45
CA GLY A 115 15.72 17.31 -1.71
C GLY A 115 15.95 16.68 -3.09
N ILE A 116 14.88 16.17 -3.74
CA ILE A 116 14.96 15.64 -5.11
C ILE A 116 15.33 16.74 -6.11
N ASP A 117 14.88 17.98 -5.90
CA ASP A 117 15.15 19.11 -6.81
C ASP A 117 16.63 19.50 -6.85
N GLY A 118 17.39 19.16 -5.81
CA GLY A 118 18.83 19.38 -5.72
C GLY A 118 19.68 18.29 -6.38
N LEU A 119 19.08 17.18 -6.83
CA LEU A 119 19.83 16.08 -7.44
C LEU A 119 20.29 16.45 -8.85
N PRO A 120 21.51 16.07 -9.27
CA PRO A 120 22.04 16.34 -10.61
C PRO A 120 21.44 15.37 -11.65
N LEU A 121 20.11 15.39 -11.78
CA LEU A 121 19.32 14.53 -12.65
C LEU A 121 18.46 15.40 -13.58
N PRO A 122 18.16 14.93 -14.82
CA PRO A 122 17.12 15.52 -15.66
C PRO A 122 15.78 15.58 -14.93
N SER A 123 14.97 16.61 -15.23
CA SER A 123 13.64 16.82 -14.61
C SER A 123 12.73 15.59 -14.71
N MET A 124 12.72 14.92 -15.86
CA MET A 124 11.94 13.68 -16.06
C MET A 124 12.28 12.59 -15.03
N LEU A 125 13.55 12.46 -14.62
CA LEU A 125 13.93 11.51 -13.59
C LEU A 125 13.57 12.01 -12.19
N GLN A 126 13.61 13.32 -11.95
CA GLN A 126 13.12 13.92 -10.71
C GLN A 126 11.62 13.67 -10.54
N ASP A 127 10.82 13.81 -11.59
CA ASP A 127 9.38 13.51 -11.59
C ASP A 127 9.10 12.04 -11.21
N ILE A 128 9.89 11.10 -11.75
CA ILE A 128 9.79 9.68 -11.40
C ILE A 128 10.15 9.42 -9.93
N LEU A 129 11.11 10.15 -9.37
CA LEU A 129 11.44 10.04 -7.94
C LEU A 129 10.34 10.62 -7.04
N LYS A 130 9.60 11.61 -7.55
CA LYS A 130 8.49 12.27 -6.84
C LYS A 130 7.17 11.52 -6.94
N GLU A 131 7.04 10.50 -7.78
CA GLU A 131 5.77 9.77 -8.03
C GLU A 131 5.02 9.35 -6.74
N TYR A 132 5.71 8.80 -5.74
CA TYR A 132 5.08 8.30 -4.50
C TYR A 132 5.15 9.35 -3.38
N HIS A 133 4.31 10.37 -3.46
CA HIS A 133 4.13 11.41 -2.45
C HIS A 133 2.67 11.55 -2.03
N TYR A 134 2.45 12.11 -0.84
CA TYR A 134 1.16 12.44 -0.28
C TYR A 134 1.21 13.85 0.33
#